data_AF-A0A1Z5JYQ8-F1
#
_entry.id   AF-A0A1Z5JYQ8-F1
#
_cell.length_a   1.000
_cell.length_b   1.000
_cell.length_c   1.000
_cell.angle_alpha   90.00
_cell.angle_beta   90.00
_cell.angle_gamma   90.00
#
_symmetry.space_group_name_H-M   'P 1'
#
loop_
_entity.id
_entity.type
_entity.pdbx_description
1 polymer ?
#
loop_
_entity_poly.entity_id
_entity_poly.type
_entity_poly.pdbx_seq_one_letter_code
_entity_poly.pdbx_strand_id
1 'polypeptide(L)'
;MVEFNKMFVMLPVMFLARKLDAEDPNIVFYLRVAYACMQFISILVVMYTYIQASAVKGDQIVYVPAAATPFADPGAKKKYTEISYGAHVYSTARSLLGSTLFGICMTVGLHYYRGMVMGLAIQAVMAPLNLIENPLIKALFLGNGLSAEGRIFGEKTVSELTENDEIVDEQGNAVVRQAVQTESAATAAATTKRSLEDILLDTWDAGSKADLAPLMAALNKKNCNYQTREDSWTPLMILAGLGAKGTASAIRQLLDGLGANPAICDKEGWNALHWAAFHGSIEGAKELRKEVKLLSAKDKEGLTPLEIARKENNDLVADIFEAAVATTSGEGKKTK
;
A
#
# COMPACT_ATOMS: atom_id res chain seq x y z
N MET A 1 6.46 32.59 -2.49
CA MET A 1 7.71 32.49 -3.27
C MET A 1 7.35 32.54 -4.75
N VAL A 2 8.04 33.33 -5.55
CA VAL A 2 7.88 33.32 -7.01
C VAL A 2 8.28 31.92 -7.50
N GLU A 3 7.38 31.21 -8.18
CA GLU A 3 7.71 29.90 -8.75
C GLU A 3 8.81 30.08 -9.80
N PHE A 4 9.92 29.36 -9.61
CA PHE A 4 11.02 29.36 -10.54
C PHE A 4 10.60 28.68 -11.85
N ASN A 5 10.53 29.43 -12.95
CA ASN A 5 10.16 28.85 -14.22
C ASN A 5 11.35 28.08 -14.83
N LYS A 6 11.23 26.74 -14.87
CA LYS A 6 12.21 25.81 -15.45
C LYS A 6 12.68 26.18 -16.85
N MET A 7 11.85 26.86 -17.64
CA MET A 7 12.20 27.26 -19.00
C MET A 7 13.44 28.15 -19.05
N PHE A 8 13.70 28.96 -18.01
CA PHE A 8 14.87 29.84 -17.96
C PHE A 8 16.19 29.08 -17.83
N VAL A 9 16.18 27.85 -17.32
CA VAL A 9 17.38 26.99 -17.22
C VAL A 9 17.40 25.98 -18.35
N MET A 10 16.25 25.40 -18.69
CA MET A 10 16.15 24.35 -19.70
C MET A 10 16.62 24.85 -21.07
N LEU A 11 16.24 26.06 -21.48
CA LEU A 11 16.60 26.60 -22.80
C LEU A 11 18.12 26.82 -22.95
N PRO A 12 18.82 27.48 -22.01
CA PRO A 12 20.28 27.53 -22.03
C PRO A 12 20.96 26.16 -22.02
N VAL A 13 20.49 25.22 -21.18
CA VAL A 13 21.06 23.87 -21.08
C VAL A 13 20.91 23.12 -22.41
N MET A 14 19.74 23.18 -23.04
CA MET A 14 19.52 22.56 -24.34
C MET A 14 20.38 23.20 -25.44
N PHE A 15 20.53 24.53 -25.42
CA PHE A 15 21.37 25.23 -26.39
C PHE A 15 22.85 24.87 -26.24
N LEU A 16 23.35 24.82 -25.00
CA LEU A 16 24.72 24.42 -24.70
C LEU A 16 24.95 22.95 -25.04
N ALA A 17 24.02 22.06 -24.71
CA ALA A 17 24.12 20.64 -25.04
C ALA A 17 24.28 20.43 -26.55
N ARG A 18 23.51 21.14 -27.39
CA ARG A 18 23.63 21.06 -28.85
C ARG A 18 24.98 21.50 -29.41
N LYS A 19 25.76 22.27 -28.66
CA LYS A 19 27.11 22.70 -29.06
C LYS A 19 28.19 21.68 -28.70
N LEU A 20 27.85 20.62 -27.95
CA LEU A 20 28.77 19.55 -27.62
C LEU A 20 28.96 18.66 -28.84
N ASP A 21 30.21 18.38 -29.18
CA ASP A 21 30.53 17.38 -30.19
C ASP A 21 30.26 15.99 -29.60
N ALA A 22 29.21 15.33 -30.10
CA ALA A 22 28.79 14.02 -29.64
C ALA A 22 29.63 12.87 -30.22
N GLU A 23 30.52 13.16 -31.18
CA GLU A 23 31.39 12.18 -31.80
C GLU A 23 32.79 12.14 -31.15
N ASP A 24 33.20 13.21 -30.44
CA ASP A 24 34.45 13.24 -29.69
C ASP A 24 34.41 12.26 -28.49
N PRO A 25 35.26 11.21 -28.49
CA PRO A 25 35.29 10.22 -27.40
C PRO A 25 35.58 10.81 -26.02
N ASN A 26 36.37 11.89 -25.94
CA ASN A 26 36.70 12.54 -24.67
C ASN A 26 35.48 13.25 -24.10
N ILE A 27 34.73 13.99 -24.94
CA ILE A 27 33.51 14.68 -24.53
C ILE A 27 32.47 13.67 -24.05
N VAL A 28 32.27 12.58 -24.80
CA VAL A 28 31.34 11.50 -24.40
C VAL A 28 31.76 10.88 -23.06
N PHE A 29 33.06 10.63 -22.86
CA PHE A 29 33.57 10.11 -21.59
C PHE A 29 33.29 11.05 -20.42
N TYR A 30 33.62 12.34 -20.54
CA TYR A 30 33.37 13.31 -19.48
C TYR A 30 31.88 13.45 -19.16
N LEU A 31 31.00 13.40 -20.18
CA LEU A 31 29.55 13.43 -19.97
C LEU A 31 29.03 12.19 -19.23
N ARG A 32 29.57 11.00 -19.52
CA ARG A 32 29.23 9.78 -18.78
C ARG A 32 29.62 9.89 -17.31
N VAL A 33 30.83 10.39 -17.03
CA VAL A 33 31.31 10.60 -15.66
C VAL A 33 30.45 11.64 -14.95
N ALA A 34 30.21 12.80 -15.56
CA ALA A 34 29.37 13.85 -14.97
C ALA A 34 27.95 13.36 -14.69
N TYR A 35 27.35 12.65 -15.64
CA TYR A 35 26.03 12.03 -15.46
C TYR A 35 26.05 11.02 -14.32
N ALA A 36 27.02 10.09 -14.30
CA ALA A 36 27.11 9.06 -13.26
C ALA A 36 27.27 9.66 -11.85
N CYS A 37 28.15 10.66 -11.69
CA CYS A 37 28.31 11.38 -10.43
C CYS A 37 26.99 12.05 -9.99
N MET A 38 26.30 12.72 -10.92
CA MET A 38 25.05 13.39 -10.59
C MET A 38 23.92 12.41 -10.24
N GLN A 39 23.82 11.29 -10.96
CA GLN A 39 22.83 10.27 -10.66
C GLN A 39 23.12 9.57 -9.34
N PHE A 40 24.39 9.34 -9.00
CA PHE A 40 24.76 8.79 -7.70
C PHE A 40 24.31 9.70 -6.55
N ILE A 41 24.57 11.00 -6.63
CA ILE A 41 24.09 11.99 -5.65
C ILE A 41 22.55 11.99 -5.60
N SER A 42 21.90 11.98 -6.77
CA SER A 42 20.44 11.97 -6.88
C SER A 42 19.81 10.75 -6.21
N ILE A 43 20.40 9.55 -6.41
CA ILE A 43 19.96 8.31 -5.76
C ILE A 43 20.13 8.42 -4.25
N LEU A 44 21.27 8.93 -3.75
CA LEU A 44 21.47 9.08 -2.31
C LEU A 44 20.43 9.99 -1.67
N VAL A 45 20.11 11.13 -2.32
CA VAL A 45 19.07 12.05 -1.86
C VAL A 45 17.71 11.35 -1.84
N VAL A 46 17.34 10.66 -2.93
CA VAL A 46 16.04 9.96 -3.03
C VAL A 46 15.94 8.81 -2.02
N MET A 47 17.00 8.05 -1.81
CA MET A 47 17.04 6.98 -0.81
C MET A 47 16.94 7.53 0.61
N TYR A 48 17.63 8.63 0.91
CA TYR A 48 17.48 9.32 2.20
C TYR A 48 16.04 9.80 2.41
N THR A 49 15.44 10.43 1.40
CA THR A 49 14.03 10.86 1.43
C THR A 49 13.08 9.68 1.64
N TYR A 50 13.30 8.56 0.95
CA TYR A 50 12.51 7.34 1.10
C TYR A 50 12.56 6.78 2.54
N ILE A 51 13.77 6.70 3.11
CA ILE A 51 13.95 6.24 4.49
C ILE A 51 13.23 7.17 5.47
N GLN A 52 13.40 8.49 5.34
CA GLN A 52 12.72 9.44 6.21
C GLN A 52 11.20 9.38 6.06
N ALA A 53 10.69 9.25 4.83
CA ALA A 53 9.26 9.10 4.56
C ALA A 53 8.69 7.81 5.16
N SER A 54 9.44 6.71 5.14
CA SER A 54 9.02 5.44 5.75
C SER A 54 8.90 5.49 7.28
N ALA A 55 9.58 6.45 7.91
CA ALA A 55 9.54 6.66 9.36
C ALA A 55 8.39 7.59 9.82
N VAL A 56 7.71 8.28 8.89
CA VAL A 56 6.59 9.17 9.21
C VAL A 56 5.40 8.34 9.67
N LYS A 57 4.99 8.53 10.93
CA LYS A 57 3.80 7.92 11.51
C LYS A 57 2.74 8.99 11.68
N GLY A 58 1.55 8.78 11.12
CA GLY A 58 0.45 9.73 11.30
C GLY A 58 -0.76 9.38 10.43
N ASP A 59 -1.85 9.00 11.10
CA ASP A 59 -3.17 8.75 10.49
C ASP A 59 -3.97 10.06 10.32
N GLN A 60 -3.30 11.21 10.34
CA GLN A 60 -3.96 12.49 10.12
C GLN A 60 -4.48 12.55 8.69
N ILE A 61 -5.78 12.73 8.56
CA ILE A 61 -6.43 12.92 7.26
C ILE A 61 -6.15 14.35 6.79
N VAL A 62 -5.62 14.45 5.58
CA VAL A 62 -5.34 15.71 4.89
C VAL A 62 -6.02 15.73 3.52
N TYR A 63 -6.37 16.93 3.07
CA TYR A 63 -7.00 17.13 1.77
C TYR A 63 -5.99 17.72 0.82
N VAL A 64 -5.45 16.87 -0.06
CA VAL A 64 -4.40 17.26 -1.00
C VAL A 64 -5.03 17.73 -2.31
N PRO A 65 -4.63 18.88 -2.87
CA PRO A 65 -5.18 19.36 -4.14
C PRO A 65 -4.89 18.37 -5.28
N ALA A 66 -5.88 18.13 -6.12
CA ALA A 66 -5.70 17.32 -7.33
C ALA A 66 -4.73 18.02 -8.29
N ALA A 67 -4.03 17.23 -9.12
CA ALA A 67 -3.14 17.77 -10.13
C ALA A 67 -3.87 18.76 -11.05
N ALA A 68 -3.26 19.94 -11.25
CA ALA A 68 -3.84 20.97 -12.11
C ALA A 68 -4.01 20.42 -13.53
N THR A 69 -5.24 20.47 -14.06
CA THR A 69 -5.49 20.14 -15.46
C THR A 69 -5.29 21.41 -16.30
N PRO A 70 -4.45 21.39 -17.35
CA PRO A 70 -4.11 22.59 -18.14
C PRO A 70 -5.29 23.29 -18.82
N PHE A 71 -6.46 22.64 -18.85
CA PHE A 71 -7.68 23.12 -19.48
C PHE A 71 -8.88 23.09 -18.53
N ALA A 72 -8.65 23.18 -17.21
CA ALA A 72 -9.72 23.34 -16.24
C ALA A 72 -10.52 24.61 -16.54
N ASP A 73 -11.85 24.52 -16.46
CA ASP A 73 -12.73 25.67 -16.54
C ASP A 73 -12.35 26.69 -15.43
N PRO A 74 -12.13 27.98 -15.74
CA PRO A 74 -11.83 29.01 -14.75
C PRO A 74 -12.86 29.13 -13.62
N GLY A 75 -14.10 28.67 -13.84
CA GLY A 75 -15.16 28.62 -12.83
C GLY A 75 -15.27 27.28 -12.07
N ALA A 76 -14.45 26.28 -12.39
CA ALA A 76 -14.52 24.97 -11.73
C ALA A 76 -14.05 25.03 -10.28
N LYS A 77 -14.74 24.28 -9.41
CA LYS A 77 -14.35 24.12 -8.01
C LYS A 77 -12.97 23.47 -7.91
N LYS A 78 -12.19 23.87 -6.91
CA LYS A 78 -10.88 23.26 -6.65
C LYS A 78 -11.08 21.88 -6.07
N LYS A 79 -10.51 20.87 -6.72
CA LYS A 79 -10.65 19.47 -6.33
C LYS A 79 -9.58 19.07 -5.30
N TYR A 80 -9.98 18.36 -4.25
CA TYR A 80 -9.09 17.82 -3.22
C TYR A 80 -9.35 16.35 -2.98
N THR A 81 -8.29 15.56 -2.80
CA THR A 81 -8.40 14.14 -2.47
C THR A 81 -8.19 13.96 -0.97
N GLU A 82 -9.07 13.20 -0.32
CA GLU A 82 -8.92 12.83 1.08
C GLU A 82 -7.91 11.69 1.21
N ILE A 83 -6.82 11.91 1.95
CA ILE A 83 -5.76 10.90 2.09
C ILE A 83 -5.10 10.97 3.46
N SER A 84 -4.62 9.83 3.97
CA SER A 84 -3.78 9.81 5.17
C SER A 84 -2.43 10.44 4.88
N TYR A 85 -2.01 11.40 5.69
CA TYR A 85 -0.78 12.16 5.49
C TYR A 85 0.45 11.24 5.44
N GLY A 86 0.61 10.35 6.42
CA GLY A 86 1.75 9.42 6.45
C GLY A 86 1.78 8.49 5.24
N ALA A 87 0.62 7.95 4.85
CA ALA A 87 0.49 7.10 3.68
C ALA A 87 0.83 7.86 2.38
N HIS A 88 0.38 9.11 2.25
CA HIS A 88 0.66 9.95 1.09
C HIS A 88 2.12 10.36 0.98
N VAL A 89 2.77 10.68 2.10
CA VAL A 89 4.22 10.95 2.15
C VAL A 89 5.00 9.72 1.70
N TYR A 90 4.65 8.53 2.23
CA TYR A 90 5.32 7.30 1.86
C TYR A 90 5.10 6.90 0.39
N SER A 91 3.86 6.95 -0.11
CA SER A 91 3.55 6.61 -1.49
C SER A 91 4.21 7.58 -2.49
N THR A 92 4.26 8.87 -2.15
CA THR A 92 4.97 9.88 -2.94
C THR A 92 6.48 9.60 -2.98
N ALA A 93 7.09 9.22 -1.85
CA ALA A 93 8.50 8.87 -1.80
C ALA A 93 8.82 7.59 -2.60
N ARG A 94 7.94 6.59 -2.52
CA ARG A 94 8.04 5.36 -3.33
C ARG A 94 7.94 5.66 -4.83
N SER A 95 7.00 6.51 -5.23
CA SER A 95 6.85 6.95 -6.62
C SER A 95 8.08 7.72 -7.11
N LEU A 96 8.64 8.60 -6.28
CA LEU A 96 9.88 9.33 -6.58
C LEU A 96 11.06 8.37 -6.80
N LEU A 97 11.22 7.36 -5.94
CA LEU A 97 12.25 6.33 -6.10
C LEU A 97 12.07 5.55 -7.42
N GLY A 98 10.86 5.06 -7.68
CA GLY A 98 10.56 4.30 -8.89
C GLY A 98 10.80 5.10 -10.18
N SER A 99 10.29 6.33 -10.23
CA SER A 99 10.45 7.23 -11.40
C SER A 99 11.91 7.65 -11.62
N THR A 100 12.69 7.87 -10.55
CA THR A 100 14.12 8.19 -10.64
C THR A 100 14.90 7.03 -11.24
N LEU A 101 14.73 5.81 -10.71
CA LEU A 101 15.40 4.61 -11.22
C LEU A 101 15.00 4.31 -12.67
N PHE A 102 13.70 4.41 -12.99
CA PHE A 102 13.22 4.24 -14.36
C PHE A 102 13.85 5.25 -15.33
N GLY A 103 13.89 6.54 -14.96
CA GLY A 103 14.51 7.59 -15.75
C GLY A 103 16.00 7.37 -16.01
N ILE A 104 16.74 6.89 -15.01
CA ILE A 104 18.15 6.52 -15.15
C ILE A 104 18.31 5.34 -16.11
N CYS A 105 17.58 4.25 -15.90
CA CYS A 105 17.61 3.07 -16.76
C CYS A 105 17.27 3.44 -18.22
N MET A 106 16.25 4.26 -18.43
CA MET A 106 15.86 4.74 -19.76
C MET A 106 16.96 5.60 -20.40
N THR A 107 17.56 6.53 -19.66
CA THR A 107 18.62 7.41 -20.18
C THR A 107 19.87 6.61 -20.56
N VAL A 108 20.29 5.70 -19.68
CA VAL A 108 21.43 4.79 -19.92
C VAL A 108 21.14 3.88 -21.11
N GLY A 109 19.98 3.23 -21.14
CA GLY A 109 19.58 2.34 -22.22
C GLY A 109 19.56 3.05 -23.57
N LEU A 110 18.95 4.24 -23.65
CA LEU A 110 18.93 5.05 -24.86
C LEU A 110 20.31 5.55 -25.29
N HIS A 111 21.20 5.86 -24.34
CA HIS A 111 22.56 6.25 -24.65
C HIS A 111 23.36 5.09 -25.26
N TYR A 112 23.31 3.90 -24.68
CA TYR A 112 24.06 2.74 -25.18
C TYR A 112 23.43 2.11 -26.44
N TYR A 113 22.09 2.11 -26.53
CA TYR A 113 21.37 1.50 -27.66
C TYR A 113 21.32 2.40 -28.90
N ARG A 114 21.18 3.72 -28.72
CA ARG A 114 21.02 4.69 -29.83
C ARG A 114 22.10 5.76 -29.91
N GLY A 115 23.13 5.70 -29.06
CA GLY A 115 24.20 6.71 -29.06
C GLY A 115 23.74 8.11 -28.64
N MET A 116 22.61 8.24 -27.93
CA MET A 116 22.09 9.56 -27.56
C MET A 116 22.91 10.20 -26.44
N VAL A 117 23.92 11.01 -26.82
CA VAL A 117 24.81 11.72 -25.89
C VAL A 117 24.13 12.90 -25.21
N MET A 118 23.25 13.62 -25.93
CA MET A 118 22.58 14.82 -25.43
C MET A 118 21.72 14.56 -24.19
N GLY A 119 21.15 13.36 -24.07
CA GLY A 119 20.39 12.95 -22.89
C GLY A 119 21.23 12.98 -21.62
N LEU A 120 22.51 12.58 -21.69
CA LEU A 120 23.42 12.62 -20.54
C LEU A 120 23.67 14.05 -20.07
N ALA A 121 23.96 14.96 -21.01
CA ALA A 121 24.22 16.37 -20.70
C ALA A 121 23.01 17.06 -20.07
N ILE A 122 21.81 16.85 -20.64
CA ILE A 122 20.58 17.43 -20.11
C ILE A 122 20.28 16.86 -18.71
N GLN A 123 20.35 15.55 -18.53
CA GLN A 123 20.01 14.92 -17.26
C GLN A 123 21.06 15.15 -16.16
N ALA A 124 22.32 15.45 -16.50
CA ALA A 124 23.33 15.88 -15.53
C ALA A 124 22.99 17.22 -14.87
N VAL A 125 22.11 18.03 -15.47
CA VAL A 125 21.63 19.30 -14.88
C VAL A 125 20.19 19.21 -14.43
N MET A 126 19.31 18.59 -15.23
CA MET A 126 17.87 18.56 -14.94
C MET A 126 17.49 17.58 -13.84
N ALA A 127 18.20 16.45 -13.69
CA ALA A 127 17.90 15.50 -12.61
C ALA A 127 17.97 16.14 -11.21
N PRO A 128 19.07 16.81 -10.80
CA PRO A 128 19.13 17.43 -9.48
C PRO A 128 18.14 18.60 -9.33
N LEU A 129 17.90 19.38 -10.38
CA LEU A 129 16.91 20.48 -10.33
C LEU A 129 15.49 19.95 -10.11
N ASN A 130 15.11 18.86 -10.79
CA ASN A 130 13.82 18.22 -10.58
C ASN A 130 13.69 17.66 -9.15
N LEU A 131 14.78 17.16 -8.57
CA LEU A 131 14.79 16.70 -7.18
C LEU A 131 14.61 17.85 -6.19
N ILE A 132 15.36 18.95 -6.34
CA ILE A 132 15.26 20.13 -5.45
C ILE A 132 13.85 20.73 -5.49
N GLU A 133 13.12 20.55 -6.59
CA GLU A 133 11.76 21.02 -6.68
C GLU A 133 10.71 20.11 -6.06
N ASN A 134 11.05 18.84 -5.82
CA ASN A 134 10.13 17.86 -5.26
C ASN A 134 9.67 18.30 -3.85
N PRO A 135 8.36 18.22 -3.54
CA PRO A 135 7.82 18.67 -2.26
C PRO A 135 8.51 18.02 -1.04
N LEU A 136 8.74 16.71 -1.08
CA LEU A 136 9.36 15.97 0.01
C LEU A 136 10.81 16.41 0.24
N ILE A 137 11.56 16.62 -0.85
CA ILE A 137 12.96 17.04 -0.78
C ILE A 137 13.05 18.47 -0.26
N LYS A 138 12.20 19.38 -0.74
CA LYS A 138 12.10 20.74 -0.17
C LYS A 138 11.81 20.71 1.31
N ALA A 139 10.83 19.91 1.73
CA ALA A 139 10.45 19.83 3.13
C ALA A 139 11.59 19.29 4.02
N LEU A 140 12.33 18.28 3.54
CA LEU A 140 13.44 17.68 4.29
C LEU A 140 14.69 18.57 4.36
N PHE A 141 15.05 19.24 3.26
CA PHE A 141 16.33 19.95 3.17
C PHE A 141 16.21 21.47 3.33
N LEU A 142 15.05 22.05 3.07
CA LEU A 142 14.80 23.50 3.09
C LEU A 142 13.63 23.89 4.01
N GLY A 143 12.93 22.92 4.59
CA GLY A 143 11.74 23.13 5.41
C GLY A 143 11.85 22.48 6.79
N ASN A 144 10.70 22.27 7.42
CA ASN A 144 10.59 21.77 8.80
C ASN A 144 10.45 20.24 8.86
N GLY A 145 10.99 19.51 7.88
CA GLY A 145 10.86 18.06 7.78
C GLY A 145 9.49 17.59 7.30
N LEU A 146 9.26 16.27 7.39
CA LEU A 146 8.05 15.61 6.89
C LEU A 146 6.90 15.67 7.92
N SER A 147 6.47 16.89 8.27
CA SER A 147 5.37 17.15 9.20
C SER A 147 4.14 17.70 8.48
N ALA A 148 2.95 17.26 8.89
CA ALA A 148 1.67 17.75 8.39
C ALA A 148 1.46 19.25 8.62
N GLU A 149 2.10 19.81 9.66
CA GLU A 149 2.10 21.25 9.91
C GLU A 149 2.81 22.04 8.79
N GLY A 150 3.76 21.40 8.10
CA GLY A 150 4.56 22.00 7.04
C GLY A 150 3.83 22.18 5.70
N ARG A 151 2.59 21.66 5.57
CA ARG A 151 1.75 21.75 4.37
C ARG A 151 2.50 21.47 3.06
N ILE A 152 3.19 20.34 3.04
CA ILE A 152 4.19 20.01 2.01
C ILE A 152 3.55 19.94 0.62
N PHE A 153 2.29 19.51 0.55
CA PHE A 153 1.53 19.30 -0.67
C PHE A 153 0.51 20.42 -0.94
N GLY A 154 0.54 21.50 -0.16
CA GLY A 154 -0.51 22.53 -0.20
C GLY A 154 -1.85 22.02 0.30
N GLU A 155 -1.82 21.02 1.18
CA GLU A 155 -2.99 20.37 1.75
C GLU A 155 -3.77 21.30 2.69
N LYS A 156 -5.07 21.03 2.80
CA LYS A 156 -5.98 21.66 3.75
C LYS A 156 -6.37 20.68 4.86
N THR A 157 -6.62 21.23 6.03
CA THR A 157 -7.33 20.52 7.11
C THR A 157 -8.86 20.58 6.90
N VAL A 158 -9.61 19.74 7.63
CA VAL A 158 -11.08 19.69 7.56
C VAL A 158 -11.71 21.09 7.72
N SER A 159 -11.18 21.88 8.66
CA SER A 159 -11.64 23.23 9.02
C SER A 159 -11.33 24.31 7.98
N GLU A 160 -10.45 24.04 7.02
CA GLU A 160 -10.00 25.03 6.01
C GLU A 160 -10.66 24.83 4.64
N LEU A 161 -11.46 23.77 4.51
CA LEU A 161 -12.24 23.52 3.33
C LEU A 161 -13.45 24.45 3.30
N THR A 162 -13.65 25.05 2.13
CA THR A 162 -14.71 26.02 1.85
C THR A 162 -15.75 25.40 0.91
N GLU A 163 -16.89 26.06 0.74
CA GLU A 163 -17.97 25.61 -0.17
C GLU A 163 -17.54 25.54 -1.65
N ASN A 164 -16.43 26.20 -1.99
CA ASN A 164 -15.81 26.23 -3.31
C ASN A 164 -14.78 25.11 -3.52
N ASP A 165 -14.50 24.30 -2.49
CA ASP A 165 -13.63 23.14 -2.58
C ASP A 165 -14.50 21.88 -2.76
N GLU A 166 -14.20 21.10 -3.80
CA GLU A 166 -14.86 19.83 -4.08
C GLU A 166 -13.94 18.70 -3.63
N ILE A 167 -14.41 17.82 -2.75
CA ILE A 167 -13.64 16.62 -2.40
C ILE A 167 -13.90 15.59 -3.48
N VAL A 168 -12.85 14.95 -3.96
CA VAL A 168 -12.92 13.90 -4.96
C VAL A 168 -12.22 12.64 -4.48
N ASP A 169 -12.68 11.50 -4.97
CA ASP A 169 -11.97 10.22 -4.81
C ASP A 169 -10.76 10.14 -5.75
N GLU A 170 -9.99 9.05 -5.66
CA GLU A 170 -8.82 8.80 -6.52
C GLU A 170 -9.17 8.73 -8.02
N GLN A 171 -10.45 8.56 -8.37
CA GLN A 171 -10.95 8.52 -9.75
C GLN A 171 -11.50 9.88 -10.21
N GLY A 172 -11.47 10.90 -9.35
CA GLY A 172 -11.91 12.26 -9.65
C GLY A 172 -13.42 12.50 -9.53
N ASN A 173 -14.17 11.55 -8.96
CA ASN A 173 -15.60 11.69 -8.71
C ASN A 173 -15.85 12.49 -7.43
N ALA A 174 -16.88 13.32 -7.44
CA ALA A 174 -17.26 14.14 -6.30
C ALA A 174 -17.70 13.29 -5.09
N VAL A 175 -17.05 13.50 -3.95
CA VAL A 175 -17.41 12.94 -2.65
C VAL A 175 -18.20 14.00 -1.88
N VAL A 176 -19.49 13.76 -1.66
CA VAL A 176 -20.38 14.70 -0.97
C VAL A 176 -20.09 14.69 0.53
N ARG A 177 -19.69 15.85 1.10
CA ARG A 177 -19.69 16.05 2.55
C ARG A 177 -21.14 16.16 3.06
N GLN A 178 -21.52 15.27 3.97
CA GLN A 178 -22.59 15.59 4.91
C GLN A 178 -22.05 16.63 5.90
N ALA A 179 -22.73 17.78 6.00
CA ALA A 179 -22.35 18.86 6.89
C ALA A 179 -22.32 18.38 8.35
N VAL A 180 -21.18 18.52 9.01
CA VAL A 180 -21.05 18.33 10.46
C VAL A 180 -21.12 19.71 11.10
N GLN A 181 -22.27 20.03 11.70
CA GLN A 181 -22.32 21.03 12.77
C GLN A 181 -21.80 20.39 14.06
N THR A 182 -20.99 21.15 14.77
CA THR A 182 -20.52 20.98 16.14
C THR A 182 -21.56 20.41 17.10
N GLU A 183 -21.23 19.35 17.84
CA GLU A 183 -21.17 19.33 19.31
C GLU A 183 -20.86 17.93 19.89
N SER A 184 -20.06 17.94 20.94
CA SER A 184 -19.94 17.01 22.08
C SER A 184 -20.73 15.68 22.09
N ALA A 185 -19.97 14.63 22.38
CA ALA A 185 -20.33 13.39 23.10
C ALA A 185 -21.22 12.33 22.42
N ALA A 186 -20.69 11.11 22.47
CA ALA A 186 -21.35 9.81 22.34
C ALA A 186 -21.90 9.44 20.94
N THR A 187 -21.27 8.39 20.38
CA THR A 187 -21.90 7.33 19.56
C THR A 187 -22.85 7.76 18.43
N ALA A 188 -22.35 7.75 17.19
CA ALA A 188 -23.04 7.11 16.06
C ALA A 188 -22.14 7.16 14.82
N ALA A 189 -21.78 5.97 14.33
CA ALA A 189 -21.17 5.76 13.03
C ALA A 189 -22.15 6.18 11.90
N ALA A 190 -21.69 6.98 10.95
CA ALA A 190 -22.44 7.36 9.74
C ALA A 190 -21.70 6.91 8.47
N THR A 191 -21.72 5.60 8.27
CA THR A 191 -22.12 4.90 7.04
C THR A 191 -21.98 5.62 5.69
N THR A 192 -20.75 5.77 5.19
CA THR A 192 -20.50 5.33 3.80
C THR A 192 -20.87 3.85 3.75
N LYS A 193 -21.57 3.38 2.72
CA LYS A 193 -21.94 1.96 2.61
C LYS A 193 -20.67 1.14 2.32
N ARG A 194 -19.82 1.00 3.34
CA ARG A 194 -18.53 0.32 3.33
C ARG A 194 -18.81 -1.08 2.79
N SER A 195 -18.17 -1.43 1.68
CA SER A 195 -18.42 -2.73 1.09
C SER A 195 -17.89 -3.80 2.05
N LEU A 196 -18.45 -5.01 1.99
CA LEU A 196 -17.97 -6.11 2.83
C LEU A 196 -16.48 -6.38 2.57
N GLU A 197 -16.05 -6.20 1.31
CA GLU A 197 -14.65 -6.34 0.89
C GLU A 197 -13.74 -5.34 1.60
N ASP A 198 -14.13 -4.06 1.64
CA ASP A 198 -13.34 -3.03 2.34
C ASP A 198 -13.22 -3.36 3.84
N ILE A 199 -14.32 -3.76 4.49
CA ILE A 199 -14.31 -4.14 5.91
C ILE A 199 -13.38 -5.34 6.15
N LEU A 200 -13.36 -6.32 5.24
CA LEU A 200 -12.50 -7.48 5.33
C LEU A 200 -11.02 -7.11 5.21
N LEU A 201 -10.67 -6.30 4.21
CA LEU A 201 -9.29 -5.87 3.97
C LEU A 201 -8.79 -4.95 5.09
N ASP A 202 -9.61 -4.01 5.55
CA ASP A 202 -9.29 -3.16 6.70
C ASP A 202 -9.04 -3.99 7.98
N THR A 203 -9.82 -5.06 8.18
CA THR A 203 -9.64 -5.97 9.33
C THR A 203 -8.32 -6.72 9.23
N TRP A 204 -7.95 -7.15 8.02
CA TRP A 204 -6.68 -7.82 7.76
C TRP A 204 -5.49 -6.89 8.00
N ASP A 205 -5.52 -5.69 7.42
CA ASP A 205 -4.44 -4.70 7.51
C ASP A 205 -4.20 -4.23 8.95
N ALA A 206 -5.26 -4.19 9.77
CA ALA A 206 -5.15 -3.88 11.20
C ALA A 206 -4.44 -4.98 12.03
N GLY A 207 -4.32 -6.19 11.48
CA GLY A 207 -3.55 -7.29 12.08
C GLY A 207 -3.97 -7.61 13.51
N SER A 208 -3.01 -7.68 14.43
CA SER A 208 -3.26 -8.00 15.86
C SER A 208 -4.06 -6.93 16.61
N LYS A 209 -4.22 -5.72 16.05
CA LYS A 209 -4.98 -4.60 16.64
C LYS A 209 -6.39 -4.46 16.06
N ALA A 210 -6.79 -5.35 15.15
CA ALA A 210 -8.08 -5.26 14.48
C ALA A 210 -9.26 -5.25 15.46
N ASP A 211 -10.18 -4.31 15.27
CA ASP A 211 -11.51 -4.36 15.87
C ASP A 211 -12.41 -5.26 15.00
N LEU A 212 -12.84 -6.38 15.56
CA LEU A 212 -13.66 -7.36 14.84
C LEU A 212 -15.15 -6.97 14.81
N ALA A 213 -15.59 -6.01 15.63
CA ALA A 213 -17.01 -5.66 15.73
C ALA A 213 -17.62 -5.20 14.40
N PRO A 214 -16.97 -4.33 13.59
CA PRO A 214 -17.50 -3.94 12.29
C PRO A 214 -17.62 -5.11 11.31
N LEU A 215 -16.62 -5.99 11.27
CA LEU A 215 -16.65 -7.18 10.42
C LEU A 215 -17.78 -8.12 10.82
N MET A 216 -17.90 -8.41 12.11
CA MET A 216 -18.93 -9.33 12.61
C MET A 216 -20.35 -8.76 12.45
N ALA A 217 -20.52 -7.45 12.52
CA ALA A 217 -21.81 -6.79 12.25
C ALA A 217 -22.20 -6.82 10.76
N ALA A 218 -21.23 -6.81 9.84
CA ALA A 218 -21.48 -6.84 8.41
C ALA A 218 -21.78 -8.26 7.88
N LEU A 219 -21.32 -9.30 8.59
CA LEU A 219 -21.49 -10.70 8.19
C LEU A 219 -22.86 -11.25 8.59
N ASN A 220 -23.43 -12.05 7.69
CA ASN A 220 -24.69 -12.78 7.85
C ASN A 220 -24.65 -14.08 7.04
N LYS A 221 -25.69 -14.92 7.17
CA LYS A 221 -25.75 -16.23 6.50
C LYS A 221 -25.62 -16.16 4.97
N LYS A 222 -25.94 -15.04 4.32
CA LYS A 222 -25.86 -14.90 2.86
C LYS A 222 -24.47 -14.49 2.36
N ASN A 223 -23.66 -13.83 3.19
CA ASN A 223 -22.37 -13.27 2.78
C ASN A 223 -21.16 -13.78 3.59
N CYS A 224 -21.36 -14.70 4.55
CA CYS A 224 -20.28 -15.28 5.34
C CYS A 224 -19.22 -16.03 4.51
N ASN A 225 -19.59 -16.46 3.30
CA ASN A 225 -18.73 -17.11 2.32
C ASN A 225 -18.33 -16.19 1.17
N TYR A 226 -18.42 -14.86 1.38
CA TYR A 226 -17.95 -13.89 0.39
C TYR A 226 -16.47 -14.14 0.07
N GLN A 227 -16.09 -13.95 -1.21
CA GLN A 227 -14.73 -14.05 -1.69
C GLN A 227 -14.31 -12.69 -2.25
N THR A 228 -13.17 -12.16 -1.79
CA THR A 228 -12.60 -10.93 -2.34
C THR A 228 -12.29 -11.09 -3.83
N ARG A 229 -12.29 -9.99 -4.58
CA ARG A 229 -12.13 -10.01 -6.04
C ARG A 229 -10.71 -10.38 -6.45
N GLU A 230 -9.73 -9.83 -5.74
CA GLU A 230 -8.33 -9.96 -6.09
C GLU A 230 -7.78 -11.33 -5.76
N ASP A 231 -8.02 -11.86 -4.56
CA ASP A 231 -7.40 -13.11 -4.11
C ASP A 231 -8.39 -14.19 -3.68
N SER A 232 -9.70 -13.91 -3.72
CA SER A 232 -10.73 -14.85 -3.26
C SER A 232 -10.61 -15.22 -1.79
N TRP A 233 -10.15 -14.28 -0.97
CA TRP A 233 -10.13 -14.47 0.49
C TRP A 233 -11.53 -14.49 1.05
N THR A 234 -11.77 -15.42 1.96
CA THR A 234 -13.03 -15.49 2.72
C THR A 234 -12.88 -14.81 4.08
N PRO A 235 -13.98 -14.34 4.69
CA PRO A 235 -13.97 -13.87 6.08
C PRO A 235 -13.31 -14.86 7.06
N LEU A 236 -13.50 -16.16 6.80
CA LEU A 236 -12.90 -17.20 7.62
C LEU A 236 -11.38 -17.31 7.42
N MET A 237 -10.85 -17.16 6.21
CA MET A 237 -9.40 -17.12 5.95
C MET A 237 -8.74 -15.92 6.61
N ILE A 238 -9.33 -14.73 6.47
CA ILE A 238 -8.86 -13.50 7.13
C ILE A 238 -8.73 -13.73 8.63
N LEU A 239 -9.81 -14.18 9.28
CA LEU A 239 -9.79 -14.46 10.72
C LEU A 239 -8.81 -15.58 11.08
N ALA A 240 -8.67 -16.61 10.25
CA ALA A 240 -7.77 -17.72 10.53
C ALA A 240 -6.29 -17.31 10.54
N GLY A 241 -5.89 -16.37 9.68
CA GLY A 241 -4.54 -15.79 9.68
C GLY A 241 -4.34 -14.67 10.70
N LEU A 242 -5.41 -14.17 11.33
CA LEU A 242 -5.36 -12.98 12.17
C LEU A 242 -4.95 -13.28 13.62
N GLY A 243 -4.07 -12.45 14.18
CA GLY A 243 -3.63 -12.51 15.58
C GLY A 243 -4.41 -11.60 16.54
N ALA A 244 -5.61 -11.14 16.17
CA ALA A 244 -6.38 -10.18 16.96
C ALA A 244 -7.08 -10.82 18.17
N LYS A 245 -7.39 -10.01 19.19
CA LYS A 245 -8.22 -10.45 20.31
C LYS A 245 -9.65 -10.73 19.83
N GLY A 246 -10.25 -11.83 20.30
CA GLY A 246 -11.61 -12.21 19.94
C GLY A 246 -11.74 -13.06 18.68
N THR A 247 -10.64 -13.29 17.95
CA THR A 247 -10.61 -14.10 16.72
C THR A 247 -11.20 -15.50 16.91
N ALA A 248 -10.87 -16.19 18.01
CA ALA A 248 -11.44 -17.52 18.31
C ALA A 248 -12.98 -17.50 18.45
N SER A 249 -13.55 -16.43 19.02
CA SER A 249 -15.00 -16.28 19.12
C SER A 249 -15.63 -15.95 17.78
N ALA A 250 -14.98 -15.10 16.98
CA ALA A 250 -15.43 -14.74 15.65
C ALA A 250 -15.45 -15.96 14.72
N ILE A 251 -14.39 -16.77 14.70
CA ILE A 251 -14.31 -18.00 13.91
C ILE A 251 -15.45 -18.96 14.28
N ARG A 252 -15.69 -19.20 15.57
CA ARG A 252 -16.82 -20.04 16.02
C ARG A 252 -18.17 -19.49 15.57
N GLN A 253 -18.37 -18.18 15.67
CA GLN A 253 -19.62 -17.56 15.22
C GLN A 253 -19.82 -17.68 13.70
N LEU A 254 -18.75 -17.60 12.90
CA LEU A 254 -18.80 -17.83 11.45
C LEU A 254 -19.20 -19.26 11.13
N LEU A 255 -18.53 -20.25 11.75
CA LEU A 255 -18.77 -21.67 11.50
C LEU A 255 -20.15 -22.11 12.01
N ASP A 256 -20.41 -21.95 13.31
CA ASP A 256 -21.59 -22.50 13.97
C ASP A 256 -22.84 -21.61 13.80
N GLY A 257 -22.65 -20.30 13.72
CA GLY A 257 -23.75 -19.32 13.67
C GLY A 257 -24.18 -18.93 12.27
N LEU A 258 -23.20 -18.63 11.40
CA LEU A 258 -23.46 -18.09 10.05
C LEU A 258 -23.36 -19.14 8.93
N GLY A 259 -22.74 -20.29 9.18
CA GLY A 259 -22.57 -21.35 8.18
C GLY A 259 -21.43 -21.09 7.20
N ALA A 260 -20.34 -20.50 7.68
CA ALA A 260 -19.13 -20.33 6.90
C ALA A 260 -18.56 -21.71 6.49
N ASN A 261 -18.17 -21.85 5.23
CA ASN A 261 -17.64 -23.07 4.64
C ASN A 261 -16.10 -23.05 4.67
N PRO A 262 -15.46 -23.84 5.55
CA PRO A 262 -14.00 -23.86 5.68
C PRO A 262 -13.29 -24.53 4.50
N ALA A 263 -14.03 -25.23 3.63
CA ALA A 263 -13.48 -25.90 2.44
C ALA A 263 -13.27 -24.97 1.24
N ILE A 264 -13.70 -23.71 1.30
CA ILE A 264 -13.37 -22.73 0.26
C ILE A 264 -11.86 -22.48 0.28
N CYS A 265 -11.26 -22.42 -0.91
CA CYS A 265 -9.86 -22.07 -1.11
C CYS A 265 -9.75 -20.73 -1.83
N ASP A 266 -8.68 -20.00 -1.55
CA ASP A 266 -8.31 -18.79 -2.27
C ASP A 266 -7.70 -19.11 -3.65
N LYS A 267 -7.22 -18.09 -4.35
CA LYS A 267 -6.63 -18.28 -5.68
C LYS A 267 -5.40 -19.17 -5.67
N GLU A 268 -4.65 -19.30 -4.58
CA GLU A 268 -3.46 -20.16 -4.46
C GLU A 268 -3.79 -21.57 -3.96
N GLY A 269 -5.07 -21.88 -3.79
CA GLY A 269 -5.53 -23.17 -3.29
C GLY A 269 -5.48 -23.26 -1.77
N TRP A 270 -5.19 -22.16 -1.07
CA TRP A 270 -5.12 -22.14 0.38
C TRP A 270 -6.50 -22.10 0.99
N ASN A 271 -6.77 -23.04 1.89
CA ASN A 271 -7.92 -22.98 2.79
C ASN A 271 -7.57 -22.22 4.09
N ALA A 272 -8.54 -22.01 4.97
CA ALA A 272 -8.33 -21.28 6.22
C ALA A 272 -7.25 -21.88 7.15
N LEU A 273 -6.99 -23.20 7.08
CA LEU A 273 -5.90 -23.82 7.85
C LEU A 273 -4.52 -23.52 7.28
N HIS A 274 -4.38 -23.35 5.96
CA HIS A 274 -3.11 -22.87 5.35
C HIS A 274 -2.79 -21.45 5.84
N TRP A 275 -3.80 -20.57 5.91
CA TRP A 275 -3.65 -19.22 6.45
C TRP A 275 -3.24 -19.22 7.93
N ALA A 276 -3.87 -20.06 8.76
CA ALA A 276 -3.45 -20.21 10.16
C ALA A 276 -2.02 -20.78 10.30
N ALA A 277 -1.64 -21.71 9.41
CA ALA A 277 -0.32 -22.32 9.37
C ALA A 277 0.77 -21.31 9.03
N PHE A 278 0.56 -20.52 7.98
CA PHE A 278 1.54 -19.56 7.47
C PHE A 278 1.78 -18.42 8.47
N HIS A 279 0.71 -17.88 9.05
CA HIS A 279 0.79 -16.76 10.00
C HIS A 279 1.02 -17.17 11.46
N GLY A 280 1.12 -18.47 11.76
CA GLY A 280 1.31 -18.95 13.12
C GLY A 280 0.13 -18.66 14.06
N SER A 281 -1.09 -18.57 13.52
CA SER A 281 -2.29 -18.24 14.30
C SER A 281 -2.75 -19.45 15.10
N ILE A 282 -2.34 -19.48 16.37
CA ILE A 282 -2.71 -20.54 17.33
C ILE A 282 -4.22 -20.64 17.49
N GLU A 283 -4.91 -19.51 17.57
CA GLU A 283 -6.36 -19.47 17.79
C GLU A 283 -7.13 -19.92 16.53
N GLY A 284 -6.68 -19.50 15.33
CA GLY A 284 -7.20 -20.00 14.06
C GLY A 284 -7.03 -21.51 13.94
N ALA A 285 -5.83 -22.01 14.23
CA ALA A 285 -5.53 -23.43 14.22
C ALA A 285 -6.40 -24.22 15.22
N LYS A 286 -6.55 -23.71 16.44
CA LYS A 286 -7.33 -24.38 17.49
C LYS A 286 -8.81 -24.52 17.14
N GLU A 287 -9.44 -23.48 16.59
CA GLU A 287 -10.86 -23.51 16.27
C GLU A 287 -11.15 -24.33 15.01
N LEU A 288 -10.27 -24.25 13.99
CA LEU A 288 -10.45 -24.93 12.72
C LEU A 288 -10.00 -26.39 12.70
N ARG A 289 -9.21 -26.87 13.68
CA ARG A 289 -8.69 -28.25 13.69
C ARG A 289 -9.75 -29.35 13.67
N LYS A 290 -11.00 -29.03 14.00
CA LYS A 290 -12.13 -29.98 13.93
C LYS A 290 -12.42 -30.41 12.49
N GLU A 291 -12.05 -29.59 11.52
CA GLU A 291 -12.20 -29.84 10.09
C GLU A 291 -11.01 -30.64 9.55
N VAL A 292 -10.75 -31.82 10.14
CA VAL A 292 -9.53 -32.62 9.90
C VAL A 292 -9.31 -32.94 8.42
N LYS A 293 -10.37 -33.07 7.62
CA LYS A 293 -10.27 -33.29 6.16
C LYS A 293 -9.46 -32.19 5.46
N LEU A 294 -9.54 -30.94 5.95
CA LEU A 294 -8.85 -29.80 5.37
C LEU A 294 -7.35 -29.77 5.67
N LEU A 295 -6.88 -30.50 6.69
CA LEU A 295 -5.45 -30.67 6.97
C LEU A 295 -4.73 -31.52 5.91
N SER A 296 -5.49 -32.29 5.12
CA SER A 296 -4.95 -33.10 4.02
C SER A 296 -5.03 -32.40 2.66
N ALA A 297 -5.70 -31.24 2.59
CA ALA A 297 -5.78 -30.46 1.37
C ALA A 297 -4.41 -29.90 0.99
N LYS A 298 -4.10 -29.90 -0.30
CA LYS A 298 -2.85 -29.38 -0.84
C LYS A 298 -3.10 -28.10 -1.60
N ASP A 299 -2.23 -27.12 -1.41
CA ASP A 299 -2.19 -25.92 -2.23
C ASP A 299 -1.62 -26.19 -3.64
N LYS A 300 -1.45 -25.14 -4.44
CA LYS A 300 -0.85 -25.24 -5.78
C LYS A 300 0.61 -25.70 -5.78
N GLU A 301 1.36 -25.47 -4.71
CA GLU A 301 2.73 -25.97 -4.54
C GLU A 301 2.75 -27.44 -4.08
N GLY A 302 1.58 -28.02 -3.79
CA GLY A 302 1.44 -29.40 -3.33
C GLY A 302 1.67 -29.57 -1.83
N LEU A 303 1.69 -28.47 -1.07
CA LEU A 303 1.92 -28.42 0.37
C LEU A 303 0.60 -28.43 1.14
N THR A 304 0.59 -29.16 2.25
CA THR A 304 -0.51 -29.19 3.23
C THR A 304 -0.34 -28.09 4.28
N PRO A 305 -1.40 -27.74 5.05
CA PRO A 305 -1.28 -26.79 6.15
C PRO A 305 -0.19 -27.17 7.17
N LEU A 306 -0.03 -28.46 7.46
CA LEU A 306 0.99 -28.94 8.40
C LEU A 306 2.41 -28.73 7.84
N GLU A 307 2.61 -28.99 6.56
CA GLU A 307 3.90 -28.76 5.88
C GLU A 307 4.24 -27.27 5.84
N ILE A 308 3.26 -26.39 5.59
CA ILE A 308 3.45 -24.94 5.67
C ILE A 308 3.82 -24.50 7.08
N ALA A 309 3.11 -24.97 8.11
CA ALA A 309 3.40 -24.60 9.50
C ALA A 309 4.86 -24.95 9.88
N ARG A 310 5.35 -26.13 9.46
CA ARG A 310 6.74 -26.54 9.67
C ARG A 310 7.73 -25.71 8.84
N LYS A 311 7.41 -25.41 7.58
CA LYS A 311 8.25 -24.58 6.69
C LYS A 311 8.44 -23.16 7.26
N GLU A 312 7.40 -22.60 7.86
CA GLU A 312 7.42 -21.26 8.47
C GLU A 312 7.88 -21.26 9.95
N ASN A 313 8.31 -22.41 10.50
CA ASN A 313 8.72 -22.58 11.91
C ASN A 313 7.62 -22.23 12.94
N ASN A 314 6.36 -22.49 12.61
CA ASN A 314 5.21 -22.31 13.49
C ASN A 314 4.90 -23.61 14.26
N ASP A 315 5.85 -24.06 15.08
CA ASP A 315 5.83 -25.38 15.74
C ASP A 315 4.55 -25.63 16.56
N LEU A 316 4.08 -24.63 17.31
CA LEU A 316 2.85 -24.76 18.10
C LEU A 316 1.61 -25.03 17.24
N VAL A 317 1.55 -24.45 16.03
CA VAL A 317 0.46 -24.71 15.09
C VAL A 317 0.61 -26.09 14.47
N ALA A 318 1.83 -26.51 14.13
CA ALA A 318 2.11 -27.85 13.65
C ALA A 318 1.69 -28.92 14.69
N ASP A 319 2.03 -28.73 15.97
CA ASP A 319 1.62 -29.62 17.06
C ASP A 319 0.10 -29.74 17.19
N ILE A 320 -0.63 -28.62 17.06
CA ILE A 320 -2.10 -28.60 17.09
C ILE A 320 -2.68 -29.44 15.95
N PHE A 321 -2.12 -29.32 14.74
CA PHE A 321 -2.56 -30.06 13.58
C PHE A 321 -2.23 -31.55 13.66
N GLU A 322 -1.02 -31.89 14.12
CA GLU A 322 -0.62 -33.28 14.35
C GLU A 322 -1.51 -33.97 15.39
N ALA A 323 -1.79 -33.30 16.50
CA ALA A 323 -2.69 -33.82 17.52
C ALA A 323 -4.11 -34.08 16.98
N ALA A 324 -4.60 -33.23 16.08
CA ALA A 324 -5.90 -33.38 15.43
C ALA A 324 -5.95 -34.58 14.45
N VAL A 325 -4.86 -34.84 13.72
CA VAL A 325 -4.74 -36.01 12.84
C VAL A 325 -4.58 -37.31 13.65
N ALA A 326 -3.83 -37.28 14.75
CA ALA A 326 -3.61 -38.44 15.61
C ALA A 326 -4.89 -38.88 16.34
N THR A 327 -5.75 -37.95 16.74
CA THR A 327 -7.02 -38.26 17.42
C THR A 327 -8.02 -38.99 16.51
N THR A 328 -8.10 -38.62 15.22
CA THR A 328 -9.01 -39.28 14.27
C THR A 328 -8.53 -40.66 13.82
N SER A 329 -7.22 -40.91 13.78
CA SER A 329 -6.66 -42.23 13.48
C SER A 329 -6.78 -43.23 14.64
N GLY A 330 -6.94 -42.75 15.88
CA GLY A 330 -7.17 -43.59 17.07
C GLY A 330 -8.60 -44.10 17.26
N GLU A 331 -9.61 -43.39 16.75
CA GLU A 331 -11.03 -43.78 16.87
C GLU A 331 -11.41 -45.01 16.03
N GLY A 332 -10.60 -45.38 15.03
CA GLY A 332 -10.80 -46.58 14.20
C GLY A 332 -10.44 -47.92 14.89
N LYS A 333 -9.89 -47.92 16.11
CA LYS A 333 -9.51 -49.14 16.85
C LYS A 333 -10.43 -49.54 18.01
N LYS A 334 -11.55 -48.85 18.22
CA LYS A 334 -12.56 -49.22 19.22
C LYS A 334 -13.93 -49.42 18.57
N THR A 335 -14.08 -50.42 17.71
CA THR A 335 -15.36 -51.14 17.47
C THR A 335 -15.16 -52.29 16.48
N LYS A 336 -14.70 -53.42 16.99
CA LYS A 336 -15.31 -54.76 16.86
C LYS A 336 -14.36 -55.81 17.42
#